data_AF-G5QWL8-F1
#
_entry.id   AF-G5QWL8-F1
#
_cell.length_a   1.000
_cell.length_b   1.000
_cell.length_c   1.000
_cell.angle_alpha   90.00
_cell.angle_beta   90.00
_cell.angle_gamma   90.00
#
_symmetry.space_group_name_H-M   'P 1'
#
loop_
_entity.id
_entity.type
_entity.pdbx_description
1 polymer ?
#
loop_
_entity_poly.entity_id
_entity_poly.type
_entity_poly.pdbx_seq_one_letter_code
_entity_poly.pdbx_strand_id
1 'polypeptide(L)'
;MRTGGFEEGKACLRAKIDMASPFIVMRDPVLYRIKFAEHHQTGTKWCIYPMYDFTHCISDALEGITHSLCTLEFQDNRRLYDWVLDNITIPVHPRQYEFSRLNLEYTVMSKRKLNLLVTDKHVEGWDDPRMPTISGLRRRGYTAASIREFCKRIGVTKQDNTIEMASLESCIREDLNENAPRAMAVIDPVKLVIENYPQGESEMVTMPNHPNKPEMGSREVPFSGEIWIDRADFREEANKQYKRLVMGKEVRLRNAYVIKAVKRSA
;
A
#
# COMPACT_ATOMS: atom_id res chain seq x y z
N MET A 1 41.73 -8.75 -10.09
CA MET A 1 40.31 -8.34 -10.12
C MET A 1 40.15 -6.85 -9.83
N ARG A 2 40.43 -6.36 -8.60
CA ARG A 2 40.24 -4.94 -8.20
C ARG A 2 40.92 -3.90 -9.12
N THR A 3 42.08 -4.23 -9.70
CA THR A 3 42.84 -3.36 -10.60
C THR A 3 42.32 -3.34 -12.04
N GLY A 4 41.20 -4.02 -12.34
CA GLY A 4 40.61 -4.05 -13.68
C GLY A 4 41.28 -5.00 -14.68
N GLY A 5 42.29 -5.77 -14.28
CA GLY A 5 43.04 -6.68 -15.18
C GLY A 5 42.29 -7.93 -15.65
N PHE A 6 40.98 -8.08 -15.38
CA PHE A 6 40.16 -9.22 -15.82
C PHE A 6 38.80 -8.71 -16.31
N GLU A 7 38.28 -9.30 -17.38
CA GLU A 7 36.94 -8.99 -17.90
C GLU A 7 35.83 -9.50 -16.97
N GLU A 8 34.60 -9.00 -17.16
CA GLU A 8 33.43 -9.49 -16.43
C GLU A 8 33.24 -11.00 -16.61
N GLY A 9 32.88 -11.70 -15.54
CA GLY A 9 32.65 -13.14 -15.54
C GLY A 9 33.89 -14.02 -15.66
N LYS A 10 35.09 -13.47 -15.94
CA LYS A 10 36.33 -14.27 -16.07
C LYS A 10 36.95 -14.68 -14.74
N ALA A 11 36.68 -13.95 -13.66
CA ALA A 11 37.15 -14.27 -12.33
C ALA A 11 36.16 -13.83 -11.25
N CYS A 12 36.12 -14.57 -10.14
CA CYS A 12 35.36 -14.22 -8.94
C CYS A 12 36.13 -14.64 -7.68
N LEU A 13 35.86 -13.97 -6.56
CA LEU A 13 36.33 -14.41 -5.25
C LEU A 13 35.27 -15.32 -4.64
N ARG A 14 35.67 -16.49 -4.12
CA ARG A 14 34.76 -17.45 -3.47
C ARG A 14 35.24 -17.71 -2.05
N ALA A 15 34.30 -17.92 -1.13
CA ALA A 15 34.62 -18.56 0.14
C ALA A 15 35.01 -20.02 -0.13
N LYS A 16 35.86 -20.58 0.74
CA LYS A 16 36.23 -21.98 0.70
C LYS A 16 35.60 -22.65 1.91
N ILE A 17 34.53 -23.41 1.68
CA ILE A 17 33.68 -23.96 2.73
C ILE A 17 33.53 -25.48 2.52
N ASP A 18 32.48 -25.92 1.83
CA ASP A 18 32.23 -27.34 1.56
C ASP A 18 31.36 -27.51 0.31
N MET A 19 31.99 -27.97 -0.78
CA MET A 19 31.31 -28.26 -2.04
C MET A 19 30.34 -29.46 -1.96
N ALA A 20 30.47 -30.33 -0.96
CA ALA A 20 29.59 -31.48 -0.73
C ALA A 20 28.40 -31.14 0.20
N SER A 21 28.32 -29.91 0.71
CA SER A 21 27.29 -29.52 1.66
C SER A 21 25.87 -29.78 1.11
N PRO A 22 24.93 -30.26 1.95
CA PRO A 22 23.53 -30.35 1.56
C PRO A 22 22.90 -28.95 1.33
N PHE A 23 23.51 -27.90 1.89
CA PHE A 23 23.09 -26.52 1.68
C PHE A 23 23.84 -25.91 0.50
N ILE A 24 23.12 -25.59 -0.58
CA ILE A 24 23.71 -25.01 -1.80
C ILE A 24 24.50 -23.74 -1.49
N VAL A 25 24.01 -22.91 -0.55
CA VAL A 25 24.67 -21.66 -0.13
C VAL A 25 26.06 -21.87 0.49
N MET A 26 26.36 -23.06 1.01
CA MET A 26 27.66 -23.41 1.59
C MET A 26 28.64 -23.99 0.56
N ARG A 27 28.23 -24.18 -0.70
CA ARG A 27 29.09 -24.73 -1.76
C ARG A 27 29.96 -23.65 -2.39
N ASP A 28 30.99 -23.26 -1.66
CA ASP A 28 31.95 -22.21 -2.01
C ASP A 28 31.25 -20.96 -2.60
N PRO A 29 30.43 -20.25 -1.82
CA PRO A 29 29.66 -19.12 -2.31
C PRO A 29 30.57 -18.01 -2.85
N VAL A 30 30.11 -17.31 -3.88
CA VAL A 30 30.83 -16.17 -4.45
C VAL A 30 30.73 -14.98 -3.51
N LEU A 31 31.86 -14.36 -3.18
CA LEU A 31 31.96 -13.18 -2.32
C LEU A 31 32.08 -11.88 -3.11
N TYR A 32 32.82 -11.89 -4.23
CA TYR A 32 32.96 -10.73 -5.12
C TYR A 32 32.85 -11.14 -6.58
N ARG A 33 32.24 -10.26 -7.38
CA ARG A 33 32.20 -10.35 -8.86
C ARG A 33 32.78 -9.08 -9.49
N ILE A 34 33.30 -9.22 -10.70
CA ILE A 34 33.76 -8.11 -11.52
C ILE A 34 32.55 -7.53 -12.25
N LYS A 35 32.42 -6.20 -12.24
CA LYS A 35 31.46 -5.44 -13.04
C LYS A 35 32.03 -4.04 -13.33
N PHE A 36 32.11 -3.66 -14.59
CA PHE A 36 32.54 -2.33 -15.02
C PHE A 36 31.30 -1.44 -15.24
N ALA A 37 30.62 -1.11 -14.14
CA ALA A 37 29.46 -0.23 -14.15
C ALA A 37 29.67 0.89 -13.13
N GLU A 38 29.23 2.10 -13.46
CA GLU A 38 29.28 3.22 -12.53
C GLU A 38 28.33 2.98 -11.34
N HIS A 39 28.83 3.16 -10.13
CA HIS A 39 28.04 3.03 -8.91
C HIS A 39 27.54 4.39 -8.44
N HIS A 40 26.25 4.50 -8.15
CA HIS A 40 25.60 5.77 -7.81
C HIS A 40 26.21 6.53 -6.60
N GLN A 41 26.88 5.85 -5.66
CA GLN A 41 27.60 6.51 -4.54
C GLN A 41 29.12 6.63 -4.74
N THR A 42 29.74 5.69 -5.45
CA THR A 42 31.21 5.54 -5.45
C THR A 42 31.80 5.76 -6.84
N GLY A 43 30.97 6.18 -7.80
CA GLY A 43 31.34 6.43 -9.19
C GLY A 43 32.02 5.21 -9.80
N THR A 44 33.19 5.46 -10.39
CA THR A 44 34.03 4.46 -11.07
C THR A 44 35.17 3.94 -10.19
N LYS A 45 35.17 4.23 -8.88
CA LYS A 45 36.25 3.83 -7.95
C LYS A 45 36.45 2.31 -7.86
N TRP A 46 35.37 1.55 -8.05
CA TRP A 46 35.37 0.09 -7.90
C TRP A 46 34.94 -0.58 -9.21
N CYS A 47 35.61 -1.67 -9.57
CA CYS A 47 35.19 -2.58 -10.65
C CYS A 47 34.88 -4.00 -10.11
N ILE A 48 34.89 -4.17 -8.79
CA ILE A 48 34.46 -5.38 -8.11
C ILE A 48 33.43 -5.02 -7.06
N TYR A 49 32.37 -5.82 -6.97
CA TYR A 49 31.27 -5.59 -6.04
C TYR A 49 31.05 -6.82 -5.18
N PRO A 50 30.86 -6.63 -3.86
CA PRO A 50 30.59 -7.74 -2.97
C PRO A 50 29.18 -8.29 -3.23
N MET A 51 29.00 -9.59 -2.98
CA MET A 51 27.72 -10.27 -3.06
C MET A 51 26.92 -10.06 -1.77
N TYR A 52 25.59 -10.16 -1.87
CA TYR A 52 24.66 -9.95 -0.76
C TYR A 52 25.06 -10.70 0.53
N ASP A 53 25.32 -12.00 0.44
CA ASP A 53 25.64 -12.83 1.62
C ASP A 53 26.93 -12.42 2.34
N PHE A 54 27.89 -11.86 1.59
CA PHE A 54 29.13 -11.35 2.17
C PHE A 54 28.94 -9.95 2.77
N THR A 55 28.14 -9.10 2.12
CA THR A 55 27.90 -7.73 2.59
C THR A 55 27.00 -7.69 3.81
N HIS A 56 25.89 -8.44 3.81
CA HIS A 56 24.81 -8.27 4.77
C HIS A 56 25.25 -8.49 6.22
N CYS A 57 25.88 -9.64 6.51
CA CYS A 57 26.37 -9.96 7.85
C CYS A 57 27.45 -9.00 8.35
N ILE A 58 28.37 -8.60 7.47
CA ILE A 58 29.44 -7.65 7.81
C ILE A 58 28.84 -6.27 8.09
N SER A 59 27.88 -5.81 7.28
CA SER A 59 27.15 -4.56 7.52
C SER A 59 26.44 -4.59 8.88
N ASP A 60 25.68 -5.65 9.17
CA ASP A 60 24.98 -5.81 10.45
C ASP A 60 25.96 -5.74 11.63
N ALA A 61 27.11 -6.40 11.51
CA ALA A 61 28.11 -6.42 12.57
C ALA A 61 28.83 -5.07 12.73
N LEU A 62 29.15 -4.37 11.63
CA LEU A 62 29.75 -3.04 11.68
C LEU A 62 28.78 -1.99 12.25
N GLU A 63 27.48 -2.14 11.99
CA GLU A 63 26.41 -1.26 12.48
C GLU A 63 25.96 -1.61 13.91
N GLY A 64 26.46 -2.69 14.51
CA GLY A 64 26.10 -3.10 15.86
C GLY A 64 24.67 -3.64 15.98
N ILE A 65 24.13 -4.20 14.90
CA ILE A 65 22.79 -4.82 14.88
C ILE A 65 22.77 -5.98 15.88
N THR A 66 21.65 -6.10 16.60
CA THR A 66 21.43 -7.21 17.55
C THR A 66 20.55 -8.29 16.93
N HIS A 67 19.48 -7.88 16.25
CA HIS A 67 18.48 -8.75 15.63
C HIS A 67 18.31 -8.37 14.16
N SER A 68 18.91 -9.14 13.27
CA SER A 68 18.77 -8.98 11.82
C SER A 68 17.50 -9.69 11.35
N LEU A 69 16.46 -8.91 11.05
CA LEU A 69 15.13 -9.43 10.71
C LEU A 69 14.95 -9.48 9.19
N CYS A 70 14.79 -10.67 8.62
CA CYS A 70 14.60 -10.87 7.19
C CYS A 70 13.45 -11.86 6.89
N THR A 71 13.19 -12.14 5.62
CA THR A 71 12.13 -13.06 5.23
C THR A 71 12.62 -14.51 5.09
N LEU A 72 11.70 -15.48 5.12
CA LEU A 72 12.01 -16.91 5.07
C LEU A 72 12.86 -17.33 3.87
N GLU A 73 12.85 -16.58 2.77
CA GLU A 73 13.70 -16.85 1.60
C GLU A 73 15.21 -16.87 1.94
N PHE A 74 15.63 -16.25 3.06
CA PHE A 74 17.03 -16.19 3.50
C PHE A 74 17.36 -17.13 4.65
N GLN A 75 16.47 -18.07 4.98
CA GLN A 75 16.69 -19.01 6.08
C GLN A 75 17.95 -19.87 5.87
N ASP A 76 18.18 -20.35 4.64
CA ASP A 76 19.41 -21.07 4.28
C ASP A 76 20.64 -20.17 4.31
N ASN A 77 20.52 -18.92 3.88
CA ASN A 77 21.60 -17.93 3.92
C ASN A 77 22.11 -17.66 5.33
N ARG A 78 21.30 -17.88 6.39
CA ARG A 78 21.77 -17.78 7.78
C ARG A 78 23.02 -18.61 8.07
N ARG A 79 23.14 -19.80 7.46
CA ARG A 79 24.31 -20.66 7.68
C ARG A 79 25.60 -20.01 7.17
N LEU A 80 25.51 -19.33 6.03
CA LEU A 80 26.62 -18.58 5.46
C LEU A 80 26.85 -17.26 6.22
N TYR A 81 25.77 -16.61 6.65
CA TYR A 81 25.81 -15.43 7.52
C TYR A 81 26.67 -15.72 8.77
N ASP A 82 26.34 -16.78 9.51
CA ASP A 82 27.07 -17.20 10.72
C ASP A 82 28.52 -17.58 10.36
N TRP A 83 28.72 -18.35 9.28
CA TRP A 83 30.05 -18.76 8.83
C TRP A 83 30.96 -17.57 8.55
N VAL A 84 30.47 -16.52 7.88
CA VAL A 84 31.30 -15.33 7.59
C VAL A 84 31.73 -14.66 8.90
N LEU A 85 30.81 -14.45 9.84
CA LEU A 85 31.11 -13.79 11.11
C LEU A 85 32.07 -14.60 11.99
N ASP A 86 31.93 -15.93 12.01
CA ASP A 86 32.82 -16.82 12.76
C ASP A 86 34.24 -16.87 12.21
N ASN A 87 34.44 -16.52 10.94
CA ASN A 87 35.72 -16.65 10.23
C ASN A 87 36.44 -15.31 9.97
N ILE A 88 35.95 -14.20 10.55
CA ILE A 88 36.60 -12.89 10.47
C ILE A 88 36.80 -12.29 11.86
N THR A 89 37.72 -11.32 11.98
CA THR A 89 37.87 -10.54 13.21
C THR A 89 36.91 -9.37 13.19
N ILE A 90 35.78 -9.50 13.89
CA ILE A 90 34.75 -8.46 14.01
C ILE A 90 34.18 -8.47 15.45
N PRO A 91 33.82 -7.31 16.04
CA PRO A 91 33.58 -7.23 17.48
C PRO A 91 32.24 -7.80 17.95
N VAL A 92 31.27 -7.97 17.05
CA VAL A 92 29.91 -8.42 17.39
C VAL A 92 29.43 -9.48 16.41
N HIS A 93 28.53 -10.34 16.88
CA HIS A 93 27.91 -11.39 16.09
C HIS A 93 26.37 -11.21 16.15
N PRO A 94 25.78 -10.39 15.26
CA PRO A 94 24.33 -10.19 15.20
C PRO A 94 23.59 -11.50 14.89
N ARG A 95 22.35 -11.65 15.35
CA ARG A 95 21.56 -12.87 15.10
C ARG A 95 20.49 -12.62 14.04
N GLN A 96 20.47 -13.47 13.01
CA GLN A 96 19.43 -13.45 11.98
C GLN A 96 18.18 -14.21 12.42
N TYR A 97 17.02 -13.58 12.27
CA TYR A 97 15.70 -14.17 12.49
C TYR A 97 14.79 -13.93 11.29
N GLU A 98 14.17 -14.98 10.79
CA GLU A 98 13.31 -14.92 9.61
C GLU A 98 11.83 -14.94 9.97
N PHE A 99 11.02 -14.23 9.19
CA PHE A 99 9.55 -14.25 9.24
C PHE A 99 8.95 -14.42 7.84
N SER A 100 7.70 -14.88 7.75
CA SER A 100 7.00 -15.02 6.47
C SER A 100 6.79 -13.66 5.81
N ARG A 101 7.04 -13.56 4.51
CA ARG A 101 6.70 -12.35 3.74
C ARG A 101 5.18 -12.09 3.76
N LEU A 102 4.79 -10.83 3.63
CA LEU A 102 3.41 -10.48 3.32
C LEU A 102 3.08 -10.85 1.88
N ASN A 103 2.03 -11.65 1.69
CA ASN A 103 1.33 -11.76 0.42
C ASN A 103 -0.12 -11.30 0.60
N LEU A 104 -0.64 -10.62 -0.42
CA LEU A 104 -1.97 -10.03 -0.36
C LEU A 104 -2.73 -10.45 -1.63
N GLU A 105 -3.97 -10.88 -1.46
CA GLU A 105 -4.83 -11.32 -2.57
C GLU A 105 -5.10 -10.19 -3.56
N TYR A 106 -5.45 -10.54 -4.80
CA TYR A 106 -5.79 -9.59 -5.87
C TYR A 106 -4.68 -8.57 -6.22
N THR A 107 -3.45 -8.77 -5.76
CA THR A 107 -2.32 -7.90 -6.07
C THR A 107 -1.03 -8.67 -6.29
N VAL A 108 0.00 -7.96 -6.77
CA VAL A 108 1.34 -8.49 -7.00
C VAL A 108 2.37 -7.76 -6.14
N MET A 109 3.13 -8.51 -5.33
CA MET A 109 4.15 -7.93 -4.44
C MET A 109 5.57 -7.96 -5.04
N SER A 110 5.73 -8.49 -6.24
CA SER A 110 7.05 -8.62 -6.88
C SER A 110 7.44 -7.32 -7.58
N LYS A 111 8.60 -6.74 -7.21
CA LYS A 111 9.16 -5.55 -7.87
C LYS A 111 9.27 -5.73 -9.38
N ARG A 112 9.61 -6.92 -9.87
CA ARG A 112 9.68 -7.22 -11.31
C ARG A 112 8.32 -7.06 -11.99
N LYS A 113 7.26 -7.63 -11.39
CA LYS A 113 5.89 -7.53 -11.92
C LYS A 113 5.35 -6.09 -11.83
N LEU A 114 5.62 -5.39 -10.72
CA LEU A 114 5.24 -4.00 -10.55
C LEU A 114 5.95 -3.08 -11.56
N ASN A 115 7.24 -3.32 -11.82
CA ASN A 115 7.98 -2.57 -12.84
C ASN A 115 7.40 -2.81 -14.24
N LEU A 116 6.96 -4.03 -14.55
CA LEU A 116 6.29 -4.32 -15.81
C LEU A 116 4.99 -3.52 -15.95
N LEU A 117 4.16 -3.43 -14.91
CA LEU A 117 2.94 -2.61 -14.94
C LEU A 117 3.22 -1.13 -15.26
N VAL A 118 4.32 -0.59 -14.72
CA VAL A 118 4.73 0.80 -14.95
C VAL A 118 5.34 0.97 -16.34
N THR A 119 6.24 0.08 -16.74
CA THR A 119 6.97 0.15 -18.02
C THR A 119 6.01 -0.03 -19.20
N ASP A 120 5.06 -0.96 -19.09
CA ASP A 120 4.05 -1.24 -20.12
C ASP A 120 2.82 -0.32 -20.02
N LYS A 121 2.87 0.68 -19.12
CA LYS A 121 1.83 1.72 -18.94
C LYS A 121 0.42 1.18 -18.64
N HIS A 122 0.34 0.07 -17.91
CA HIS A 122 -0.93 -0.42 -17.35
C HIS A 122 -1.41 0.42 -16.15
N VAL A 123 -0.49 1.17 -15.54
CA VAL A 123 -0.73 2.15 -14.47
C VAL A 123 -0.04 3.48 -14.79
N GLU A 124 -0.45 4.57 -14.14
CA GLU A 124 0.12 5.90 -14.34
C GLU A 124 1.61 5.98 -13.93
N GLY A 125 2.00 5.19 -12.93
CA GLY A 125 3.35 5.21 -12.36
C GLY A 125 3.45 4.39 -11.08
N TRP A 126 4.57 4.54 -10.37
CA TRP A 126 4.80 3.85 -9.09
C TRP A 126 3.90 4.33 -7.95
N ASP A 127 3.30 5.52 -8.07
CA ASP A 127 2.37 6.10 -7.10
C ASP A 127 0.91 6.03 -7.55
N ASP A 128 0.59 5.31 -8.64
CA ASP A 128 -0.80 5.09 -9.07
C ASP A 128 -1.63 4.53 -7.90
N PRO A 129 -2.84 5.06 -7.63
CA PRO A 129 -3.69 4.62 -6.52
C PRO A 129 -3.99 3.11 -6.51
N ARG A 130 -3.91 2.42 -7.65
CA ARG A 130 -4.14 0.97 -7.77
C ARG A 130 -2.90 0.13 -7.42
N MET A 131 -1.74 0.75 -7.31
CA MET A 131 -0.49 0.05 -7.01
C MET A 131 -0.37 -0.27 -5.51
N PRO A 132 0.14 -1.46 -5.12
CA PRO A 132 0.37 -1.84 -3.72
C PRO A 132 1.61 -1.18 -3.11
N THR A 133 2.13 -0.11 -3.73
CA THR A 133 3.26 0.66 -3.20
C THR A 133 2.77 1.55 -2.08
N ILE A 134 3.66 1.89 -1.13
CA ILE A 134 3.33 2.83 -0.06
C ILE A 134 2.90 4.20 -0.62
N SER A 135 3.55 4.66 -1.70
CA SER A 135 3.16 5.88 -2.42
C SER A 135 1.78 5.78 -3.05
N GLY A 136 1.46 4.65 -3.69
CA GLY A 136 0.16 4.39 -4.31
C GLY A 136 -0.97 4.35 -3.28
N LEU A 137 -0.78 3.60 -2.19
CA LEU A 137 -1.73 3.56 -1.07
C LEU A 137 -1.95 4.94 -0.45
N ARG A 138 -0.87 5.71 -0.24
CA ARG A 138 -0.97 7.09 0.24
C ARG A 138 -1.77 7.97 -0.71
N ARG A 139 -1.52 7.90 -2.03
CA ARG A 139 -2.29 8.67 -3.03
C ARG A 139 -3.75 8.21 -3.12
N ARG A 140 -4.03 6.91 -2.90
CA ARG A 140 -5.40 6.36 -2.80
C ARG A 140 -6.18 6.87 -1.59
N GLY A 141 -5.50 7.42 -0.58
CA GLY A 141 -6.12 7.95 0.64
C GLY A 141 -5.97 7.05 1.87
N TYR A 142 -5.11 6.02 1.82
CA TYR A 142 -4.76 5.27 3.03
C TYR A 142 -3.98 6.14 4.00
N THR A 143 -4.33 6.05 5.28
CA THR A 143 -3.59 6.71 6.34
C THR A 143 -2.43 5.83 6.82
N ALA A 144 -1.34 6.45 7.26
CA ALA A 144 -0.23 5.71 7.85
C ALA A 144 -0.67 4.92 9.11
N ALA A 145 -1.69 5.41 9.82
CA ALA A 145 -2.29 4.71 10.96
C ALA A 145 -2.98 3.41 10.52
N SER A 146 -3.80 3.44 9.46
CA SER A 146 -4.48 2.24 8.95
C SER A 146 -3.50 1.15 8.50
N ILE A 147 -2.38 1.53 7.86
CA ILE A 147 -1.35 0.57 7.42
C ILE A 147 -0.64 -0.07 8.62
N ARG A 148 -0.31 0.72 9.65
CA ARG A 148 0.29 0.18 10.88
C ARG A 148 -0.67 -0.76 11.61
N GLU A 149 -1.94 -0.40 11.69
CA GLU A 149 -2.98 -1.24 12.29
C GLU A 149 -3.14 -2.56 11.51
N PHE A 150 -3.13 -2.50 10.17
CA PHE A 150 -3.12 -3.69 9.33
C PHE A 150 -1.92 -4.59 9.64
N CYS A 151 -0.70 -4.05 9.69
CA CYS A 151 0.52 -4.79 10.04
C CYS A 151 0.43 -5.42 11.45
N LYS A 152 -0.24 -4.73 12.39
CA LYS A 152 -0.45 -5.25 13.76
C LYS A 152 -1.41 -6.44 13.76
N ARG A 153 -2.49 -6.39 12.97
CA ARG A 153 -3.52 -7.45 12.90
C ARG A 153 -3.02 -8.73 12.26
N ILE A 154 -2.26 -8.63 11.18
CA ILE A 154 -1.74 -9.82 10.47
C ILE A 154 -0.69 -10.57 11.30
N GLY A 155 -0.05 -9.89 12.26
CA GLY A 155 0.99 -10.45 13.11
C GLY A 155 2.27 -10.80 12.34
N VAL A 156 3.21 -11.43 13.06
CA VAL A 156 4.50 -11.87 12.51
C VAL A 156 4.69 -13.33 12.86
N THR A 157 4.75 -14.20 11.86
CA THR A 157 4.92 -15.64 12.03
C THR A 157 5.95 -16.19 11.04
N LYS A 158 6.27 -17.49 11.14
CA LYS A 158 7.06 -18.21 10.13
C LYS A 158 6.19 -19.03 9.17
N GLN A 159 4.88 -18.84 9.18
CA GLN A 159 3.96 -19.56 8.30
C GLN A 159 3.62 -18.71 7.09
N ASP A 160 3.78 -19.29 5.90
CA ASP A 160 3.34 -18.63 4.67
C ASP A 160 1.85 -18.33 4.75
N ASN A 161 1.52 -17.06 4.50
CA ASN A 161 0.16 -16.57 4.54
C ASN A 161 -0.13 -15.72 3.30
N THR A 162 -1.40 -15.73 2.90
CA THR A 162 -1.95 -14.80 1.91
C THR A 162 -3.13 -14.10 2.58
N ILE A 163 -3.04 -12.79 2.72
CA ILE A 163 -4.03 -11.99 3.43
C ILE A 163 -5.06 -11.45 2.44
N GLU A 164 -6.33 -11.58 2.79
CA GLU A 164 -7.43 -11.03 2.00
C GLU A 164 -7.36 -9.49 1.93
N MET A 165 -7.64 -8.92 0.75
CA MET A 165 -7.70 -7.47 0.57
C MET A 165 -8.72 -6.82 1.52
N ALA A 166 -9.80 -7.52 1.85
CA ALA A 166 -10.83 -7.07 2.78
C ALA A 166 -10.27 -6.69 4.17
N SER A 167 -9.23 -7.38 4.64
CA SER A 167 -8.57 -7.07 5.91
C SER A 167 -7.89 -5.70 5.88
N LEU A 168 -7.14 -5.41 4.80
CA LEU A 168 -6.51 -4.10 4.59
C LEU A 168 -7.56 -2.99 4.43
N GLU A 169 -8.63 -3.27 3.69
CA GLU A 169 -9.73 -2.32 3.50
C GLU A 169 -10.51 -2.06 4.80
N SER A 170 -10.63 -3.04 5.70
CA SER A 170 -11.25 -2.84 7.02
C SER A 170 -10.47 -1.80 7.83
N CYS A 171 -9.14 -1.91 7.87
CA CYS A 171 -8.30 -1.00 8.64
C CYS A 171 -8.45 0.47 8.19
N ILE A 172 -8.54 0.73 6.89
CA ILE A 172 -8.76 2.10 6.40
C ILE A 172 -10.20 2.58 6.63
N ARG A 173 -11.20 1.70 6.51
CA ARG A 173 -12.60 2.05 6.80
C ARG A 173 -12.79 2.45 8.26
N GLU A 174 -12.17 1.72 9.19
CA GLU A 174 -12.25 2.01 10.62
C GLU A 174 -11.61 3.37 10.94
N ASP A 175 -10.41 3.63 10.42
CA ASP A 175 -9.71 4.90 10.62
C ASP A 175 -10.49 6.09 10.04
N LEU A 176 -10.98 5.98 8.80
CA LEU A 176 -11.75 7.05 8.17
C LEU A 176 -13.14 7.22 8.77
N ASN A 177 -13.78 6.14 9.23
CA ASN A 177 -15.07 6.25 9.91
C ASN A 177 -14.94 7.09 11.18
N GLU A 178 -13.85 6.94 11.92
CA GLU A 178 -13.60 7.70 13.14
C GLU A 178 -13.15 9.13 12.87
N ASN A 179 -12.32 9.36 11.84
CA ASN A 179 -11.58 10.61 11.72
C ASN A 179 -12.03 11.51 10.56
N ALA A 180 -12.68 10.98 9.52
CA ALA A 180 -12.97 11.75 8.32
C ALA A 180 -14.25 12.61 8.48
N PRO A 181 -14.22 13.91 8.14
CA PRO A 181 -15.44 14.71 8.07
C PRO A 181 -16.33 14.21 6.91
N ARG A 182 -17.65 14.26 7.12
CA ARG A 182 -18.66 13.84 6.15
C ARG A 182 -19.00 15.00 5.25
N ALA A 183 -18.89 14.81 3.94
CA ALA A 183 -19.37 15.75 2.93
C ALA A 183 -20.47 15.10 2.08
N MET A 184 -21.21 15.92 1.32
CA MET A 184 -22.11 15.44 0.28
C MET A 184 -21.43 15.67 -1.06
N ALA A 185 -21.42 14.64 -1.89
CA ALA A 185 -20.97 14.70 -3.28
C ALA A 185 -21.90 13.82 -4.11
N VAL A 186 -22.22 14.27 -5.31
CA VAL A 186 -23.05 13.52 -6.27
C VAL A 186 -22.15 13.06 -7.40
N ILE A 187 -22.13 11.75 -7.67
CA ILE A 187 -21.18 11.15 -8.62
C ILE A 187 -21.79 11.10 -10.02
N ASP A 188 -23.04 10.65 -10.14
CA ASP A 188 -23.82 10.69 -11.39
C ASP A 188 -25.00 11.67 -11.23
N PRO A 189 -24.79 12.97 -11.53
CA PRO A 189 -25.76 14.01 -11.20
C PRO A 189 -27.00 13.97 -12.09
N VAL A 190 -28.17 14.03 -11.46
CA VAL A 190 -29.47 14.32 -12.08
C VAL A 190 -30.04 15.58 -11.44
N LYS A 191 -30.43 16.53 -12.28
CA LYS A 191 -31.06 17.77 -11.82
C LYS A 191 -32.44 17.45 -11.26
N LEU A 192 -32.70 17.94 -10.05
CA LEU A 192 -34.00 17.88 -9.40
C LEU A 192 -34.46 19.30 -9.11
N VAL A 193 -35.68 19.62 -9.53
CA VAL A 193 -36.31 20.93 -9.32
C VAL A 193 -37.46 20.80 -8.33
N ILE A 194 -37.44 21.61 -7.28
CA ILE A 194 -38.47 21.70 -6.25
C ILE A 194 -39.40 22.85 -6.62
N GLU A 195 -40.53 22.52 -7.23
CA GLU A 195 -41.42 23.51 -7.86
C GLU A 195 -42.08 24.47 -6.87
N ASN A 196 -42.27 24.03 -5.63
CA ASN A 196 -42.88 24.82 -4.57
C ASN A 196 -41.85 25.57 -3.70
N TYR A 197 -40.59 25.64 -4.13
CA TYR A 197 -39.56 26.45 -3.48
C TYR A 197 -39.46 27.83 -4.17
N PRO A 198 -39.30 28.94 -3.41
CA PRO A 198 -39.17 30.27 -4.02
C PRO A 198 -38.03 30.34 -5.04
N GLN A 199 -38.32 30.83 -6.25
CA GLN A 199 -37.32 30.90 -7.31
C GLN A 199 -36.28 31.97 -7.02
N GLY A 200 -34.99 31.60 -7.15
CA GLY A 200 -33.86 32.50 -6.91
C GLY A 200 -33.50 32.69 -5.44
N GLU A 201 -34.20 32.02 -4.51
CA GLU A 201 -33.85 32.04 -3.10
C GLU A 201 -32.98 30.82 -2.72
N SER A 202 -32.12 31.02 -1.73
CA SER A 202 -31.34 29.97 -1.09
C SER A 202 -31.33 30.18 0.40
N GLU A 203 -31.42 29.10 1.16
CA GLU A 203 -31.24 29.11 2.61
C GLU A 203 -30.01 28.30 3.02
N MET A 204 -29.52 28.55 4.22
CA MET A 204 -28.41 27.78 4.79
C MET A 204 -28.96 26.72 5.73
N VAL A 205 -28.61 25.46 5.47
CA VAL A 205 -28.92 24.34 6.37
C VAL A 205 -27.67 23.91 7.12
N THR A 206 -27.77 23.87 8.44
CA THR A 206 -26.68 23.41 9.30
C THR A 206 -26.56 21.89 9.25
N MET A 207 -25.37 21.39 8.90
CA MET A 207 -25.06 19.96 8.86
C MET A 207 -23.89 19.62 9.79
N PRO A 208 -23.98 18.55 10.61
CA PRO A 208 -22.85 18.12 11.42
C PRO A 208 -21.70 17.60 10.53
N ASN A 209 -20.46 17.94 10.88
CA ASN A 209 -19.28 17.44 10.16
C ASN A 209 -19.05 15.95 10.41
N HIS A 210 -19.51 15.42 11.54
CA HIS A 210 -19.47 14.00 11.85
C HIS A 210 -20.73 13.61 12.65
N PRO A 211 -21.44 12.53 12.29
CA PRO A 211 -22.70 12.16 12.94
C PRO A 211 -22.53 11.84 14.44
N ASN A 212 -21.45 11.13 14.79
CA ASN A 212 -21.20 10.69 16.17
C ASN A 212 -20.17 11.54 16.94
N LYS A 213 -19.65 12.65 16.36
CA LYS A 213 -18.59 13.48 16.95
C LYS A 213 -18.96 14.97 16.89
N PRO A 214 -19.83 15.45 17.81
CA PRO A 214 -20.24 16.85 17.86
C PRO A 214 -19.05 17.83 17.99
N GLU A 215 -17.95 17.38 18.58
CA GLU A 215 -16.71 18.14 18.74
C GLU A 215 -16.05 18.52 17.41
N MET A 216 -16.36 17.81 16.32
CA MET A 216 -15.93 18.19 14.95
C MET A 216 -16.75 19.36 14.37
N GLY A 217 -17.72 19.86 15.12
CA GLY A 217 -18.56 20.99 14.76
C GLY A 217 -19.55 20.69 13.63
N SER A 218 -20.09 21.76 13.07
CA SER A 218 -21.04 21.76 11.96
C SER A 218 -20.57 22.70 10.85
N ARG A 219 -21.26 22.65 9.72
CA ARG A 219 -21.07 23.55 8.59
C ARG A 219 -22.43 23.97 8.04
N GLU A 220 -22.48 25.16 7.46
CA GLU A 220 -23.62 25.64 6.70
C GLU A 220 -23.52 25.17 5.25
N VAL A 221 -24.60 24.61 4.72
CA VAL A 221 -24.71 24.14 3.33
C VAL A 221 -25.86 24.88 2.65
N PRO A 222 -25.65 25.49 1.47
CA PRO A 222 -26.73 26.15 0.75
C PRO A 222 -27.73 25.13 0.22
N PHE A 223 -29.01 25.38 0.47
CA PHE A 223 -30.14 24.66 -0.08
C PHE A 223 -30.94 25.60 -0.98
N SER A 224 -31.42 25.11 -2.12
CA SER A 224 -32.20 25.89 -3.08
C SER A 224 -33.25 25.02 -3.77
N GLY A 225 -34.10 25.64 -4.59
CA GLY A 225 -35.08 24.94 -5.41
C GLY A 225 -34.48 24.08 -6.52
N GLU A 226 -33.20 24.29 -6.87
CA GLU A 226 -32.50 23.47 -7.85
C GLU A 226 -31.35 22.71 -7.19
N ILE A 227 -31.44 21.38 -7.16
CA ILE A 227 -30.45 20.52 -6.53
C ILE A 227 -30.00 19.40 -7.46
N TRP A 228 -28.94 18.72 -7.05
CA TRP A 228 -28.45 17.52 -7.69
C TRP A 228 -28.64 16.33 -6.76
N ILE A 229 -29.16 15.23 -7.30
CA ILE A 229 -29.18 13.93 -6.65
C ILE A 229 -28.44 12.93 -7.52
N ASP A 230 -28.00 11.83 -6.92
CA ASP A 230 -27.41 10.75 -7.71
C ASP A 230 -28.50 10.04 -8.52
N ARG A 231 -28.21 9.71 -9.78
CA ARG A 231 -29.15 8.99 -10.66
C ARG A 231 -29.63 7.68 -10.03
N ALA A 232 -28.78 7.00 -9.26
CA ALA A 232 -29.14 5.76 -8.59
C ALA A 232 -30.20 5.92 -7.48
N ASP A 233 -30.40 7.15 -6.98
CA ASP A 233 -31.34 7.49 -5.92
C ASP A 233 -32.76 7.83 -6.42
N PHE A 234 -32.99 7.76 -7.73
CA PHE A 234 -34.32 7.91 -8.34
C PHE A 234 -34.71 6.70 -9.22
N ARG A 235 -35.96 6.24 -9.10
CA ARG A 235 -36.57 5.24 -10.00
C ARG A 235 -38.03 5.59 -10.31
N GLU A 236 -38.50 5.25 -11.51
CA GLU A 236 -39.92 5.35 -11.83
C GLU A 236 -40.73 4.29 -11.08
N GLU A 237 -40.24 3.04 -11.13
CA GLU A 237 -40.82 1.91 -10.43
C GLU A 237 -39.74 1.17 -9.64
N ALA A 238 -40.10 0.72 -8.44
CA ALA A 238 -39.19 -0.04 -7.59
C ALA A 238 -39.91 -1.01 -6.67
N ASN A 239 -39.22 -2.08 -6.29
CA ASN A 239 -39.70 -3.06 -5.34
C ASN A 239 -39.77 -2.50 -3.90
N LYS A 240 -40.35 -3.27 -2.97
CA LYS A 240 -40.48 -2.87 -1.55
C LYS A 240 -39.13 -2.68 -0.82
N GLN A 241 -38.02 -3.20 -1.38
CA GLN A 241 -36.69 -3.06 -0.77
C GLN A 241 -36.02 -1.73 -1.13
N TYR A 242 -36.50 -1.03 -2.16
CA TYR A 242 -35.93 0.26 -2.56
C TYR A 242 -36.44 1.38 -1.64
N LYS A 243 -35.50 2.03 -0.94
CA LYS A 243 -35.78 3.04 0.09
C LYS A 243 -35.49 4.49 -0.35
N ARG A 244 -35.22 4.71 -1.63
CA ARG A 244 -34.92 6.06 -2.18
C ARG A 244 -36.11 6.61 -2.96
N LEU A 245 -35.89 7.68 -3.73
CA LEU A 245 -36.96 8.41 -4.39
C LEU A 245 -37.60 7.55 -5.49
N VAL A 246 -38.92 7.36 -5.40
CA VAL A 246 -39.71 6.68 -6.43
C VAL A 246 -40.79 7.63 -6.91
N MET A 247 -41.18 7.56 -8.17
CA MET A 247 -42.28 8.34 -8.70
C MET A 247 -43.54 8.18 -7.83
N GLY A 248 -44.15 9.29 -7.43
CA GLY A 248 -45.30 9.34 -6.53
C GLY A 248 -44.99 9.17 -5.04
N LYS A 249 -43.73 8.88 -4.64
CA LYS A 249 -43.31 8.68 -3.24
C LYS A 249 -42.39 9.80 -2.75
N GLU A 250 -42.19 9.80 -1.44
CA GLU A 250 -41.38 10.78 -0.72
C GLU A 250 -40.03 10.21 -0.27
N VAL A 251 -39.02 11.07 -0.21
CA VAL A 251 -37.72 10.78 0.41
C VAL A 251 -37.24 12.00 1.20
N ARG A 252 -36.48 11.76 2.26
CA ARG A 252 -35.82 12.83 3.02
C ARG A 252 -34.45 13.14 2.40
N LEU A 253 -34.23 14.39 2.04
CA LEU A 253 -32.90 14.90 1.73
C LEU A 253 -32.07 14.98 3.00
N ARG A 254 -30.80 14.58 2.93
CA ARG A 254 -29.92 14.48 4.11
C ARG A 254 -29.80 15.84 4.81
N ASN A 255 -30.19 15.88 6.09
CA ASN A 255 -30.21 17.09 6.93
C ASN A 255 -31.04 18.26 6.37
N ALA A 256 -31.98 17.98 5.47
CA ALA A 256 -32.87 18.97 4.86
C ALA A 256 -34.32 18.44 4.85
N TYR A 257 -35.09 18.86 3.85
CA TYR A 257 -36.52 18.63 3.75
C TYR A 257 -36.90 17.26 3.17
N VAL A 258 -38.18 16.92 3.30
CA VAL A 258 -38.80 15.78 2.60
C VAL A 258 -39.32 16.29 1.25
N ILE A 259 -39.01 15.55 0.18
CA ILE A 259 -39.45 15.87 -1.19
C ILE A 259 -40.28 14.72 -1.75
N LYS A 260 -41.20 15.04 -2.68
CA LYS A 260 -42.02 14.06 -3.40
C LYS A 260 -41.73 14.13 -4.90
N ALA A 261 -41.48 12.98 -5.53
CA ALA A 261 -41.38 12.91 -6.98
C ALA A 261 -42.78 12.94 -7.59
N VAL A 262 -43.09 13.97 -8.37
CA VAL A 262 -44.43 14.18 -8.96
C VAL A 262 -44.45 14.06 -10.48
N LYS A 263 -43.37 14.46 -11.15
CA LYS A 263 -43.22 14.36 -12.60
C LYS A 263 -41.76 14.22 -12.97
N ARG A 264 -41.52 13.66 -14.15
CA ARG A 264 -40.21 13.61 -14.79
C ARG A 264 -40.28 14.48 -16.05
N SER A 265 -39.39 15.45 -16.17
CA SER A 265 -39.22 16.18 -17.43
C SER A 265 -38.68 15.22 -18.50
N ALA A 266 -39.27 15.26 -19.69
CA ALA A 266 -38.87 14.47 -20.85
C ALA A 266 -37.42 14.74 -21.25
#